data_AF-A0A7C3U7P8-F1
#
_entry.id   AF-A0A7C3U7P8-F1
#
_cell.length_a   1.000
_cell.length_b   1.000
_cell.length_c   1.000
_cell.angle_alpha   90.00
_cell.angle_beta   90.00
_cell.angle_gamma   90.00
#
_symmetry.space_group_name_H-M   'P 1'
#
loop_
_entity.id
_entity.type
_entity.pdbx_description
1 polymer ?
#
loop_
_entity_poly.entity_id
_entity_poly.type
_entity_poly.pdbx_seq_one_letter_code
_entity_poly.pdbx_strand_id
1 'polypeptide(L)'
;YLDGKDFTTNHPFAGTQDVTLYHSVHWCMTGYRFDLPVGTYLVQLKFAEIYYWARNLRVFDVQIEGQTVLSALDVFAVADRFTAYDRSFTVQVSDGSLDITFTPIKNPPKINAIRVTQVGP
;
A
#
# COMPACT_ATOMS: atom_id res chain seq x y z
N TYR A 1 -2.26 12.64 -0.42
CA TYR A 1 -1.27 13.60 0.08
C TYR A 1 -0.11 13.70 -0.90
N LEU A 2 0.68 14.77 -0.85
CA LEU A 2 1.83 15.04 -1.74
C LEU A 2 3.18 14.87 -1.03
N ASP A 3 3.19 14.28 0.16
CA ASP A 3 4.39 13.98 0.94
C ASP A 3 5.01 12.65 0.49
N GLY A 4 6.26 12.38 0.92
CA GLY A 4 6.98 11.14 0.63
C GLY A 4 8.10 11.28 -0.41
N LYS A 5 8.70 10.15 -0.76
CA LYS A 5 9.82 10.03 -1.70
C LYS A 5 9.66 8.78 -2.55
N ASP A 6 10.24 8.79 -3.75
CA ASP A 6 10.29 7.63 -4.62
C ASP A 6 11.63 6.90 -4.54
N PHE A 7 11.60 5.58 -4.71
CA PHE A 7 12.78 4.76 -4.94
C PHE A 7 12.47 3.71 -6.01
N THR A 8 13.44 3.37 -6.84
CA THR A 8 13.27 2.39 -7.92
C THR A 8 14.30 1.26 -7.86
N THR A 9 13.95 0.12 -8.43
CA THR A 9 14.82 -1.04 -8.62
C THR A 9 14.57 -1.67 -9.98
N ASN A 10 15.52 -2.46 -10.49
CA ASN A 10 15.43 -3.22 -11.73
C ASN A 10 15.52 -4.74 -11.50
N HIS A 11 15.37 -5.20 -10.26
CA HIS A 11 15.41 -6.62 -9.93
C HIS A 11 14.16 -7.37 -10.44
N PRO A 12 14.30 -8.64 -10.86
CA PRO A 12 13.15 -9.50 -11.15
C PRO A 12 12.25 -9.68 -9.91
N PHE A 13 10.93 -9.76 -10.11
CA PHE A 13 9.94 -9.99 -9.05
C PHE A 13 9.27 -11.35 -9.19
N ALA A 14 9.04 -12.01 -8.05
CA ALA A 14 8.20 -13.20 -7.95
C ALA A 14 6.76 -12.82 -7.56
N GLY A 15 5.79 -13.71 -7.86
CA GLY A 15 4.40 -13.58 -7.41
C GLY A 15 3.52 -12.58 -8.18
N THR A 16 3.99 -12.05 -9.31
CA THR A 16 3.24 -11.11 -10.16
C THR A 16 3.58 -11.30 -11.65
N GLN A 17 2.62 -11.00 -12.53
CA GLN A 17 2.88 -10.85 -13.97
C GLN A 17 3.16 -9.38 -14.36
N ASP A 18 2.73 -8.43 -13.52
CA ASP A 18 2.93 -6.99 -13.72
C ASP A 18 4.15 -6.50 -12.92
N VAL A 19 5.34 -6.96 -13.31
CA VAL A 19 6.60 -6.66 -12.60
C VAL A 19 6.90 -5.15 -12.51
N THR A 20 6.50 -4.38 -13.52
CA THR A 20 6.76 -2.93 -13.59
C THR A 20 6.13 -2.15 -12.45
N LEU A 21 4.98 -2.59 -11.93
CA LEU A 21 4.29 -1.94 -10.81
C LEU A 21 5.06 -2.08 -9.48
N TYR A 22 5.99 -3.02 -9.37
CA TYR A 22 6.75 -3.27 -8.14
C TYR A 22 8.18 -2.72 -8.19
N HIS A 23 8.61 -2.24 -9.36
CA HIS A 23 9.92 -1.64 -9.53
C HIS A 23 10.03 -0.27 -8.85
N SER A 24 8.92 0.45 -8.66
CA SER A 24 8.86 1.70 -7.90
C SER A 24 8.21 1.50 -6.54
N VAL A 25 8.67 2.27 -5.56
CA VAL A 25 8.02 2.43 -4.26
C VAL A 25 7.90 3.90 -3.93
N HIS A 26 6.73 4.27 -3.41
CA HIS A 26 6.55 5.51 -2.69
C HIS A 26 6.64 5.25 -1.18
N TRP A 27 7.46 6.01 -0.46
CA TRP A 27 7.75 5.78 0.95
C TRP A 27 7.82 7.09 1.74
N CYS A 28 7.75 7.00 3.06
CA CYS A 28 7.73 8.17 3.96
C CYS A 28 6.53 9.10 3.76
N MET A 29 5.44 8.57 3.24
CA MET A 29 4.15 9.25 3.15
C MET A 29 3.30 8.95 4.39
N THR A 30 2.37 9.85 4.67
CA THR A 30 1.38 9.69 5.75
C THR A 30 0.04 9.17 5.24
N GLY A 31 -0.26 9.32 3.95
CA GLY A 31 -1.53 8.86 3.39
C GLY A 31 -1.71 9.10 1.89
N TYR A 32 -2.79 8.55 1.35
CA TYR A 32 -3.33 8.87 0.03
C TYR A 32 -4.80 9.27 0.17
N ARG A 33 -5.24 10.18 -0.70
CA ARG A 33 -6.64 10.60 -0.83
C ARG A 33 -7.04 10.51 -2.28
N PHE A 34 -8.20 9.94 -2.55
CA PHE A 34 -8.85 9.98 -3.85
C PHE A 34 -10.18 10.72 -3.71
N ASP A 35 -10.38 11.75 -4.51
CA ASP A 35 -11.69 12.40 -4.61
C ASP A 35 -12.57 11.52 -5.51
N LEU A 36 -13.58 10.87 -4.92
CA LEU A 36 -14.42 9.86 -5.56
C LEU A 36 -15.88 10.09 -5.18
N PRO A 37 -16.86 9.81 -6.06
CA PRO A 37 -18.27 9.82 -5.66
C PRO A 37 -18.54 8.92 -4.46
N VAL A 38 -19.60 9.22 -3.70
CA VAL A 38 -20.12 8.32 -2.67
C VAL A 38 -20.46 6.97 -3.30
N GLY A 39 -20.00 5.89 -2.69
CA GLY A 39 -20.16 4.55 -3.25
C GLY A 39 -19.33 3.48 -2.55
N THR A 40 -19.45 2.25 -3.05
CA THR A 40 -18.63 1.12 -2.59
C THR A 40 -17.47 0.89 -3.55
N TYR A 41 -16.28 0.68 -3.00
CA TYR A 41 -15.04 0.54 -3.77
C TYR A 41 -14.26 -0.69 -3.32
N LEU A 42 -13.66 -1.36 -4.30
CA LEU A 42 -12.60 -2.33 -4.09
C LEU A 42 -11.26 -1.57 -4.11
N VAL A 43 -10.59 -1.52 -2.97
CA VAL A 43 -9.27 -0.93 -2.80
C VAL A 43 -8.24 -2.04 -2.72
N GLN A 44 -7.29 -2.03 -3.64
CA GLN A 44 -6.21 -3.00 -3.71
C GLN A 44 -4.89 -2.30 -3.40
N LEU A 45 -4.29 -2.67 -2.27
CA LEU A 45 -2.98 -2.19 -1.84
C LEU A 45 -1.91 -3.20 -2.28
N LYS A 46 -0.88 -2.71 -2.97
CA LYS A 46 0.21 -3.53 -3.52
C LYS A 46 1.51 -3.15 -2.85
N PHE A 47 2.19 -4.15 -2.29
CA PHE A 47 3.46 -4.00 -1.61
C PHE A 47 4.49 -5.01 -2.13
N ALA A 48 5.77 -4.68 -1.97
CA ALA A 48 6.88 -5.63 -2.01
C ALA A 48 8.07 -5.01 -1.26
N GLU A 49 8.88 -5.76 -0.52
CA GLU A 49 10.10 -5.18 0.06
C GLU A 49 11.21 -5.11 -0.98
N ILE A 50 11.77 -3.92 -1.20
CA ILE A 50 12.77 -3.68 -2.27
C ILE A 50 14.04 -2.98 -1.76
N TYR A 51 14.04 -2.56 -0.50
CA TYR A 51 15.12 -1.79 0.11
C TYR A 51 15.79 -2.58 1.24
N TYR A 52 15.03 -3.00 2.24
CA TYR A 52 15.56 -3.75 3.38
C TYR A 52 15.85 -5.22 3.04
N TRP A 53 16.79 -5.80 3.77
CA TRP A 53 17.30 -7.16 3.59
C TRP A 53 16.99 -8.08 4.77
N ALA A 54 16.15 -7.63 5.72
CA ALA A 54 15.80 -8.41 6.90
C ALA A 54 14.40 -8.04 7.41
N ARG A 55 13.80 -8.98 8.13
CA ARG A 55 12.54 -8.81 8.89
C ARG A 55 12.68 -7.76 9.98
N ASN A 56 11.55 -7.24 10.40
CA ASN A 56 11.35 -6.30 11.50
C ASN A 56 12.15 -5.00 11.34
N LEU A 57 12.42 -4.58 10.11
CA LEU A 57 13.08 -3.30 9.82
C LEU A 57 12.07 -2.22 9.42
N ARG A 58 10.97 -2.56 8.76
CA ARG A 58 9.87 -1.64 8.48
C ARG A 58 8.57 -2.25 8.95
N VAL A 59 7.88 -1.57 9.86
CA VAL A 59 6.62 -2.02 10.44
C VAL A 59 5.67 -0.84 10.50
N PHE A 60 4.46 -0.98 9.98
CA PHE A 60 3.48 0.11 9.96
C PHE A 60 2.05 -0.41 9.92
N ASP A 61 1.11 0.38 10.41
CA ASP A 61 -0.32 0.15 10.24
C ASP A 61 -0.82 0.83 8.97
N VAL A 62 -1.93 0.31 8.42
CA VAL A 62 -2.67 0.92 7.31
C VAL A 62 -4.14 1.01 7.70
N GLN A 63 -4.70 2.19 7.52
CA GLN A 63 -6.13 2.44 7.65
C GLN A 63 -6.75 2.85 6.32
N ILE A 64 -8.01 2.49 6.10
CA ILE A 64 -8.85 2.99 5.01
C ILE A 64 -10.15 3.48 5.65
N GLU A 65 -10.61 4.70 5.33
CA GLU A 65 -11.79 5.33 5.94
C GLU A 65 -11.76 5.31 7.48
N GLY A 66 -10.58 5.56 8.06
CA GLY A 66 -10.34 5.54 9.50
C GLY A 66 -10.36 4.15 10.16
N GLN A 67 -10.64 3.07 9.40
CA GLN A 67 -10.62 1.69 9.90
C GLN A 67 -9.27 1.04 9.65
N THR A 68 -8.67 0.43 10.67
CA THR A 68 -7.40 -0.30 10.51
C THR A 68 -7.64 -1.59 9.73
N VAL A 69 -7.03 -1.69 8.55
CA VAL A 69 -7.16 -2.84 7.64
C VAL A 69 -5.93 -3.75 7.65
N LEU A 70 -4.77 -3.19 7.99
CA LEU A 70 -3.53 -3.94 8.20
C LEU A 70 -2.87 -3.38 9.46
N SER A 71 -2.58 -4.24 10.43
CA SER A 71 -1.85 -3.84 11.64
C SER A 71 -0.47 -4.48 11.70
N ALA A 72 0.52 -3.72 12.16
CA ALA A 72 1.92 -4.11 12.31
C ALA A 72 2.48 -4.82 11.07
N LEU A 73 2.18 -4.28 9.87
CA LEU A 73 2.62 -4.87 8.62
C LEU A 73 4.13 -4.75 8.47
N ASP A 74 4.78 -5.91 8.41
CA ASP A 74 6.13 -6.09 7.90
C ASP A 74 6.07 -6.87 6.58
N VAL A 75 6.26 -6.15 5.46
CA VAL A 75 6.20 -6.72 4.11
C VAL A 75 7.27 -7.80 3.91
N PHE A 76 8.48 -7.62 4.47
CA PHE A 76 9.54 -8.62 4.37
C PHE A 76 9.17 -9.89 5.13
N ALA A 77 8.56 -9.78 6.31
CA ALA A 77 8.15 -10.95 7.07
C ALA A 77 7.07 -11.79 6.37
N VAL A 78 6.14 -11.16 5.67
CA VAL A 78 5.01 -11.86 5.03
C VAL A 78 5.27 -12.32 3.61
N ALA A 79 6.20 -11.69 2.89
CA ALA A 79 6.43 -11.98 1.48
C ALA A 79 7.91 -12.15 1.10
N ASP A 80 8.87 -11.91 1.99
CA ASP A 80 10.29 -11.78 1.66
C ASP A 80 10.56 -10.58 0.72
N ARG A 81 11.82 -10.42 0.29
CA ARG A 81 12.26 -9.39 -0.64
C ARG A 81 11.83 -9.72 -2.07
N PHE A 82 11.58 -8.68 -2.86
CA PHE A 82 11.26 -8.78 -4.30
C PHE A 82 10.08 -9.72 -4.64
N THR A 83 9.12 -9.79 -3.72
CA THR A 83 7.92 -10.61 -3.88
C THR A 83 6.70 -9.74 -3.67
N ALA A 84 5.75 -9.83 -4.59
CA ALA A 84 4.50 -9.09 -4.52
C ALA A 84 3.63 -9.56 -3.34
N TYR A 85 3.04 -8.59 -2.64
CA TYR A 85 2.11 -8.78 -1.54
C TYR A 85 0.90 -7.87 -1.72
N ASP A 86 -0.21 -8.47 -2.12
CA ASP A 86 -1.43 -7.77 -2.47
C ASP A 86 -2.52 -7.98 -1.42
N ARG A 87 -3.25 -6.91 -1.09
CA ARG A 87 -4.40 -6.95 -0.19
C ARG A 87 -5.55 -6.14 -0.76
N SER A 88 -6.74 -6.72 -0.73
CA SER A 88 -7.96 -6.12 -1.28
C SER A 88 -8.97 -5.92 -0.16
N PHE A 89 -9.58 -4.73 -0.12
CA PHE A 89 -10.58 -4.35 0.86
C PHE A 89 -11.77 -3.73 0.15
N THR A 90 -12.97 -4.15 0.51
CA THR A 90 -14.20 -3.49 0.08
C THR A 90 -14.56 -2.43 1.12
N VAL A 91 -14.67 -1.18 0.70
CA VAL A 91 -14.91 -0.03 1.59
C VAL A 91 -16.02 0.85 1.05
N GLN A 92 -16.71 1.54 1.95
CA GLN A 92 -17.73 2.53 1.58
C GLN A 92 -17.16 3.94 1.75
N VAL A 93 -17.22 4.73 0.68
CA VAL A 93 -16.91 6.16 0.70
C VAL A 93 -18.22 6.91 0.93
N SER A 94 -18.30 7.67 2.01
CA SER A 94 -19.54 8.37 2.43
C SER A 94 -19.52 9.88 2.26
N ASP A 95 -18.34 10.49 2.13
CA ASP A 95 -18.14 11.94 2.14
C ASP A 95 -17.54 12.50 0.84
N GLY A 96 -17.36 11.65 -0.16
CA GLY A 96 -16.74 12.01 -1.43
C GLY A 96 -15.21 11.88 -1.45
N SER A 97 -14.62 11.32 -0.39
CA SER A 97 -13.18 11.11 -0.24
C SER A 97 -12.91 9.66 0.15
N LEU A 98 -11.99 8.99 -0.56
CA LEU A 98 -11.37 7.77 -0.06
C LEU A 98 -10.03 8.11 0.59
N ASP A 99 -9.95 7.99 1.90
CA ASP A 99 -8.78 8.27 2.70
C ASP A 99 -8.06 6.98 3.12
N ILE A 100 -6.76 6.93 2.81
CA ILE A 100 -5.85 5.86 3.21
C ILE A 100 -4.75 6.48 4.06
N THR A 101 -4.54 5.95 5.26
CA THR A 101 -3.53 6.45 6.21
C THR A 101 -2.49 5.36 6.49
N PHE A 102 -1.22 5.76 6.54
CA PHE A 102 -0.10 4.90 6.91
C PHE A 102 0.52 5.41 8.19
N THR A 103 0.57 4.58 9.23
CA THR A 103 1.13 4.96 10.53
C THR A 103 2.38 4.15 10.83
N PRO A 104 3.58 4.76 10.90
CA PRO A 104 4.79 4.03 11.21
C PRO A 104 4.80 3.51 12.65
N ILE A 105 5.10 2.23 12.82
CA ILE A 105 5.52 1.65 14.10
C ILE A 105 7.06 1.62 14.16
N LYS A 106 7.71 1.26 13.04
CA LYS A 106 9.17 1.26 12.88
C LYS A 106 9.56 1.64 11.46
N ASN A 107 10.41 2.66 11.34
CA ASN A 107 10.84 3.28 10.08
C ASN A 107 9.65 3.75 9.20
N PRO A 108 9.89 4.61 8.20
CA PRO A 108 8.79 5.16 7.41
C PRO A 108 8.06 4.09 6.57
N PRO A 109 6.73 4.20 6.37
CA PRO A 109 5.91 3.24 5.64
C PRO A 109 6.20 3.28 4.13
N LYS A 110 5.64 2.30 3.40
CA LYS A 110 5.85 2.13 1.96
C LYS A 110 4.60 1.61 1.24
N ILE A 111 4.49 1.90 -0.06
CA ILE A 111 3.49 1.31 -0.96
C ILE A 111 4.10 1.24 -2.37
N ASN A 112 3.80 0.20 -3.13
CA ASN A 112 4.22 0.12 -4.53
C ASN A 112 3.12 0.64 -5.47
N ALA A 113 1.86 0.24 -5.23
CA ALA A 113 0.73 0.74 -5.98
C ALA A 113 -0.57 0.67 -5.18
N ILE A 114 -1.53 1.50 -5.59
CA ILE A 114 -2.91 1.47 -5.11
C ILE A 114 -3.80 1.41 -6.35
N ARG A 115 -4.75 0.47 -6.36
CA ARG A 115 -5.81 0.41 -7.36
C ARG A 115 -7.15 0.55 -6.66
N VAL A 116 -7.97 1.48 -7.15
CA VAL A 116 -9.33 1.69 -6.67
C VAL A 116 -10.27 1.37 -7.81
N THR A 117 -11.31 0.59 -7.56
CA THR A 117 -12.32 0.23 -8.55
C THR A 117 -13.70 0.33 -7.92
N GLN A 118 -14.59 1.11 -8.52
CA GLN A 118 -15.97 1.20 -8.06
C GLN A 118 -16.63 -0.17 -8.21
N VAL A 119 -17.20 -0.68 -7.13
CA VAL A 119 -18.08 -1.84 -7.18
C VAL A 119 -19.44 -1.29 -7.59
N GLY A 120 -20.01 -1.84 -8.67
CA GLY A 120 -21.31 -1.38 -9.19
C GLY A 120 -22.41 -1.42 -8.11
N PRO A 121 -23.52 -0.70 -8.33
CA PRO A 121 -24.68 -0.77 -7.45
C PRO A 121 -25.26 -2.19 -7.35
#